data_AF-S8FVU8-F1
#
_entry.id   AF-S8FVU8-F1
#
_cell.length_a   1.000
_cell.length_b   1.000
_cell.length_c   1.000
_cell.angle_alpha   90.00
_cell.angle_beta   90.00
_cell.angle_gamma   90.00
#
_symmetry.space_group_name_H-M   'P 1'
#
loop_
_entity.id
_entity.type
_entity.pdbx_description
1 polymer ?
#
loop_
_entity_poly.entity_id
_entity_poly.type
_entity_poly.pdbx_seq_one_letter_code
_entity_poly.pdbx_strand_id
1 'polypeptide(L)' 'QGVNVKNIRVVVQWRLSSDLNTLWQRFGRAARDPLLWGLAILLVEARYFD' A
#
# COMPACT_ATOMS: atom_id res chain seq x y z
N GLN A 1 14.75 4.92 0.34
CA GLN A 1 14.26 6.25 0.77
C GLN A 1 12.87 6.48 0.18
N GLY A 2 11.94 7.10 0.92
CA GLY A 2 10.57 7.35 0.47
C GLY A 2 10.37 8.80 0.02
N VAL A 3 9.74 9.00 -1.15
CA VAL A 3 9.33 10.34 -1.61
C VAL A 3 7.96 10.68 -1.02
N ASN A 4 7.82 11.88 -0.47
CA ASN A 4 6.56 12.34 0.13
C ASN A 4 5.60 12.85 -0.97
N VAL A 5 4.89 11.92 -1.59
CA VAL A 5 3.82 12.25 -2.56
C VAL A 5 2.52 12.44 -1.80
N LYS A 6 1.92 13.63 -1.89
CA LYS A 6 0.64 13.96 -1.26
C LYS A 6 -0.53 13.42 -2.10
N ASN A 7 -1.67 13.18 -1.45
CA ASN A 7 -2.96 12.89 -2.08
C ASN A 7 -2.99 11.63 -2.97
N ILE A 8 -2.20 10.61 -2.61
CA ILE A 8 -2.29 9.30 -3.27
C ILE A 8 -3.67 8.70 -2.95
N ARG A 9 -4.51 8.50 -3.97
CA ARG A 9 -5.81 7.83 -3.81
C ARG A 9 -5.75 6.33 -4.02
N VAL A 10 -4.77 5.84 -4.78
CA VAL A 10 -4.61 4.41 -5.06
C VAL A 10 -3.14 4.02 -4.85
N VAL A 11 -2.91 3.02 -4.02
CA VAL A 11 -1.61 2.35 -3.86
C VAL A 11 -1.77 0.93 -4.36
N VAL A 12 -0.96 0.55 -5.35
CA VAL A 12 -0.89 -0.83 -5.84
C VAL A 12 0.46 -1.40 -5.43
N GLN A 13 0.45 -2.43 -4.59
CA GLN A 13 1.64 -3.19 -4.23
C GLN A 13 1.68 -4.47 -5.08
N TRP A 14 2.73 -4.61 -5.89
CA TRP A 14 3.02 -5.82 -6.63
C TRP A 14 3.94 -6.73 -5.81
N ARG A 15 3.55 -8.01 -5.70
CA ARG A 15 4.20 -9.06 -4.89
C ARG A 15 4.26 -8.73 -3.40
N LEU A 16 4.22 -9.78 -2.58
CA LEU A 16 4.53 -9.68 -1.16
C LEU A 16 6.06 -9.58 -0.98
N SER A 17 6.63 -8.44 -1.34
CA SER A 17 8.08 -8.25 -1.36
C SER A 17 8.67 -7.89 0.01
N SER A 18 7.85 -7.78 1.05
CA SER A 18 8.24 -7.26 2.36
C SER A 18 7.37 -7.85 3.47
N ASP A 19 7.82 -7.71 4.71
CA ASP A 19 7.03 -8.06 5.90
C ASP A 19 5.74 -7.22 5.99
N LEU A 20 4.81 -7.69 6.82
CA LEU A 20 3.49 -7.08 6.98
C LEU A 20 3.55 -5.62 7.47
N ASN A 21 4.49 -5.27 8.35
CA ASN A 21 4.60 -3.89 8.84
C ASN A 21 5.02 -2.95 7.71
N THR A 22 5.99 -3.36 6.90
CA THR A 22 6.41 -2.60 5.73
C THR A 22 5.26 -2.44 4.72
N LEU A 23 4.48 -3.49 4.51
CA LEU A 23 3.29 -3.43 3.64
C LEU A 23 2.27 -2.41 4.18
N TRP A 24 1.94 -2.50 5.47
CA TRP A 24 0.98 -1.62 6.10
C TRP A 24 1.40 -0.15 6.05
N GLN A 25 2.69 0.13 6.28
CA GLN A 25 3.26 1.46 6.14
C GLN A 25 3.19 2.01 4.71
N ARG A 26 3.24 1.15 3.68
CA ARG A 26 3.06 1.57 2.28
C ARG A 26 1.59 1.86 1.96
N PHE A 27 0.69 1.03 2.47
CA PHE A 27 -0.76 1.23 2.31
C PHE A 27 -1.26 2.48 3.01
N GLY A 28 -0.74 2.79 4.21
CA GLY A 28 -1.03 4.04 4.92
C GLY A 28 -0.53 5.32 4.22
N ARG A 29 0.15 5.20 3.06
CA ARG A 29 0.42 6.37 2.20
C ARG A 29 -0.76 6.75 1.34
N ALA A 30 -1.68 5.81 1.07
CA ALA A 30 -2.97 6.14 0.49
C ALA A 30 -3.76 6.99 1.49
N ALA A 31 -4.39 8.06 1.00
CA ALA A 31 -5.27 8.92 1.80
C ALA A 31 -4.67 9.42 3.14
N ARG A 32 -3.48 10.01 3.08
CA ARG A 32 -2.93 10.80 4.21
C ARG A 32 -3.79 12.01 4.58
N ASP A 33 -4.69 12.44 3.70
CA ASP A 33 -5.67 13.49 3.96
C ASP A 33 -6.94 12.85 4.58
N PRO A 34 -7.35 13.24 5.80
CA PRO A 34 -8.54 12.70 6.46
C PRO A 34 -9.85 12.91 5.70
N LEU A 35 -9.88 13.84 4.74
CA LEU A 35 -11.05 14.13 3.90
C LEU A 35 -11.11 13.27 2.63
N LEU A 36 -10.07 12.48 2.35
CA LEU A 36 -9.98 11.65 1.16
C LEU A 36 -10.08 10.17 1.52
N TRP A 37 -10.72 9.40 0.65
CA TRP A 37 -10.69 7.94 0.74
C TRP A 37 -9.54 7.39 -0.11
N GLY A 38 -8.88 6.36 0.39
CA GLY A 38 -7.73 5.72 -0.24
C GLY A 38 -7.98 4.24 -0.48
N LEU A 39 -7.58 3.74 -1.64
CA LEU A 39 -7.65 2.32 -1.99
C LEU A 39 -6.24 1.73 -2.01
N ALA A 40 -6.05 0.64 -1.27
CA ALA A 40 -4.82 -0.14 -1.30
C ALA A 40 -5.11 -1.52 -1.91
N ILE A 41 -4.36 -1.89 -2.95
CA ILE A 41 -4.50 -3.17 -3.64
C ILE A 41 -3.18 -3.93 -3.50
N LEU A 42 -3.26 -5.16 -2.97
CA LEU A 42 -2.15 -6.11 -3.00
C LEU A 42 -2.38 -7.07 -4.17
N LEU A 43 -1.47 -7.10 -5.14
CA LEU A 43 -1.43 -8.08 -6.21
C LEU A 43 -0.34 -9.11 -5.91
N VAL A 44 -0.74 -10.35 -5.72
CA VAL A 44 0.11 -11.42 -5.21
C VAL A 44 -0.44 -12.75 -5.68
N GLU A 45 0.46 -13.68 -5.93
CA GLU A 45 0.09 -15.00 -6.43
C GLU A 45 -0.51 -15.83 -5.29
N ALA A 46 -1.57 -16.59 -5.59
CA ALA A 46 -2.31 -17.36 -4.59
C ALA A 46 -1.42 -18.34 -3.80
N ARG A 47 -0.36 -18.86 -4.42
CA ARG A 47 0.64 -19.76 -3.80
C ARG A 47 1.37 -19.19 -2.58
N TYR A 48 1.21 -17.91 -2.28
CA TYR A 48 1.82 -17.26 -1.12
C TYR A 48 0.83 -17.08 0.05
N PHE A 49 -0.42 -17.54 -0.09
CA PHE A 49 -1.40 -17.64 0.98
C PHE A 49 -1.64 -19.12 1.26
N ASP A 50 -0.83 -19.68 2.14
CA ASP A 50 -1.01 -21.03 2.69
C ASP A 50 -2.10 -21.03 3.77
#